data_AF-A0A7X3MRQ6-F1
#
_entry.id   AF-A0A7X3MRQ6-F1
#
_cell.length_a   1.000
_cell.length_b   1.000
_cell.length_c   1.000
_cell.angle_alpha   90.00
_cell.angle_beta   90.00
_cell.angle_gamma   90.00
#
_symmetry.space_group_name_H-M   'P 1'
#
loop_
_entity.id
_entity.type
_entity.pdbx_description
1 polymer ?
#
loop_
_entity_poly.entity_id
_entity_poly.type
_entity_poly.pdbx_seq_one_letter_code
_entity_poly.pdbx_strand_id
1 'polypeptide(L)'
;MSERPTKAILRVLNGEPVWPLPIWIMRQAGRYLPEYRETRKQAGSFLDLCYTPRLAEEVTLQPIRRFGFDASILFSDILVIPHALGQDVRFVENEGPKLDPITSETDLAKLADELPLERLNPVFETLDRLKQSLPKETTLLGFCGAPWTVASYMIAGKGTPDQAPARLTAYRNPAFMDALIEKLVQASTGYLIRQIDAGAEAVQIFESFGAALPPALFDRLSLNPIRRMVEGLKAARPQAKAIVFVRGGGANLHRFASAGIGDALALDWTLDPAQVLPTLPGTVATQGNLDPLALIAGGEPMERGIDHILGAVRGHPHIFNLGHGILPETPVAHVEQMIARVRGA
;
A
#
# COMPACT_ATOMS: atom_id res chain seq x y z
N MET A 1 32.88 2.08 13.41
CA MET A 1 31.55 1.70 12.90
C MET A 1 31.28 2.60 11.70
N SER A 2 31.43 2.09 10.47
CA SER A 2 31.10 2.86 9.28
C SER A 2 29.58 2.97 9.22
N GLU A 3 29.03 4.15 9.53
CA GLU A 3 27.61 4.44 9.33
C GLU A 3 27.29 4.20 7.86
N ARG A 4 26.46 3.18 7.57
CA ARG A 4 25.91 3.03 6.23
C ARG A 4 25.13 4.31 5.95
N PRO A 5 25.32 5.00 4.82
CA PRO A 5 24.47 6.11 4.46
C PRO A 5 23.01 5.63 4.48
N THR A 6 22.18 6.27 5.30
CA THR A 6 20.78 5.88 5.53
C THR A 6 19.99 5.99 4.23
N LYS A 7 19.22 4.95 3.89
CA LYS A 7 18.40 4.88 2.65
C LYS A 7 17.48 6.10 2.53
N ALA A 8 17.38 6.69 1.33
CA ALA A 8 16.69 7.96 1.12
C ALA A 8 15.22 7.95 1.58
N ILE A 9 14.50 6.86 1.31
CA ILE A 9 13.11 6.65 1.77
C ILE A 9 13.03 6.68 3.29
N LEU A 10 13.91 5.94 4.01
CA LEU A 10 13.90 5.91 5.47
C LEU A 10 14.24 7.26 6.10
N ARG A 11 15.12 8.05 5.45
CA ARG A 11 15.40 9.44 5.86
C ARG A 11 14.16 10.32 5.76
N VAL A 12 13.42 10.21 4.64
CA VAL A 12 12.14 10.93 4.50
C VAL A 12 11.13 10.48 5.57
N LEU A 13 11.03 9.18 5.87
CA LEU A 13 10.18 8.66 6.95
C LEU A 13 10.66 9.04 8.37
N ASN A 14 11.84 9.64 8.50
CA ASN A 14 12.32 10.28 9.73
C ASN A 14 12.05 11.80 9.76
N GLY A 15 11.34 12.33 8.75
CA GLY A 15 11.02 13.75 8.64
C GLY A 15 12.10 14.58 7.95
N GLU A 16 13.12 13.95 7.36
CA GLU A 16 14.15 14.68 6.63
C GLU A 16 13.67 15.06 5.22
N PRO A 17 13.78 16.34 4.81
CA PRO A 17 13.67 16.71 3.41
C PRO A 17 14.91 16.21 2.65
N VAL A 18 14.69 15.37 1.64
CA VAL A 18 15.75 14.74 0.84
C VAL A 18 15.64 15.21 -0.61
N TRP A 19 16.77 15.51 -1.24
CA TRP A 19 16.85 15.89 -2.66
C TRP A 19 18.06 15.24 -3.36
N PRO A 20 17.95 14.80 -4.64
CA PRO A 20 16.71 14.63 -5.42
C PRO A 20 15.65 13.79 -4.69
N LEU A 21 14.37 13.98 -5.01
CA LEU A 21 13.29 13.26 -4.30
C LEU A 21 13.47 11.75 -4.48
N PRO A 22 13.41 10.96 -3.39
CA PRO A 22 13.35 9.51 -3.53
C PRO A 22 12.03 9.12 -4.21
N ILE A 23 12.11 8.17 -5.15
CA ILE A 23 10.99 7.79 -6.00
C ILE A 23 10.78 6.28 -6.01
N TRP A 24 9.51 5.89 -5.93
CA TRP A 24 9.02 4.56 -6.30
C TRP A 24 7.57 4.69 -6.77
N ILE A 25 7.00 3.63 -7.36
CA ILE A 25 5.60 3.67 -7.81
C ILE A 25 4.77 2.51 -7.27
N MET A 26 3.54 2.81 -6.85
CA MET A 26 2.56 1.77 -6.52
C MET A 26 2.32 0.85 -7.72
N ARG A 27 2.26 -0.46 -7.47
CA ARG A 27 2.18 -1.52 -8.50
C ARG A 27 3.35 -1.53 -9.49
N GLN A 28 4.55 -1.12 -9.06
CA GLN A 28 5.77 -1.17 -9.88
C GLN A 28 6.07 -2.55 -10.49
N ALA A 29 5.71 -3.64 -9.81
CA ALA A 29 5.72 -4.99 -10.37
C ALA A 29 4.32 -5.30 -10.93
N GLY A 30 4.14 -5.19 -12.25
CA GLY A 30 2.81 -5.31 -12.83
C GLY A 30 2.77 -5.42 -14.34
N ARG A 31 1.55 -5.56 -14.87
CA ARG A 31 1.27 -5.88 -16.28
C ARG A 31 1.76 -4.85 -17.29
N TYR A 32 2.18 -3.65 -16.91
CA TYR A 32 2.80 -2.72 -17.84
C TYR A 32 4.20 -3.20 -18.30
N LEU A 33 4.85 -4.09 -17.53
CA LEU A 33 6.13 -4.69 -17.87
C LEU A 33 5.97 -5.99 -18.67
N PRO A 34 6.66 -6.16 -19.81
CA PRO A 34 6.62 -7.41 -20.56
C PRO A 34 7.24 -8.57 -19.76
N GLU A 35 8.36 -8.36 -19.06
CA GLU A 35 9.00 -9.36 -18.22
C GLU A 35 8.12 -9.83 -17.05
N TYR A 36 7.23 -8.97 -16.52
CA TYR A 36 6.24 -9.37 -15.53
C TYR A 36 5.24 -10.35 -16.13
N ARG A 37 4.76 -10.08 -17.35
CA ARG A 37 3.81 -10.96 -18.05
C ARG A 37 4.42 -12.34 -18.32
N GLU A 38 5.71 -12.41 -18.62
CA GLU A 38 6.39 -13.69 -18.83
C GLU A 38 6.53 -14.50 -17.54
N THR A 39 6.99 -13.90 -16.44
CA THR A 39 7.02 -14.58 -15.14
C THR A 39 5.62 -14.99 -14.69
N ARG A 40 4.63 -14.15 -14.95
CA ARG A 40 3.24 -14.39 -14.60
C ARG A 40 2.68 -15.68 -15.23
N LYS A 41 3.04 -15.98 -16.48
CA LYS A 41 2.61 -17.20 -17.18
C LYS A 41 3.13 -18.48 -16.50
N GLN A 42 4.26 -18.39 -15.80
CA GLN A 42 4.88 -19.55 -15.13
C GLN A 42 4.18 -19.92 -13.82
N ALA A 43 3.46 -18.99 -13.19
CA ALA A 43 2.88 -19.18 -11.86
C ALA A 43 1.50 -19.86 -11.87
N GLY A 44 0.83 -19.97 -13.02
CA GLY A 44 -0.54 -20.49 -13.10
C GLY A 44 -1.59 -19.45 -12.67
N SER A 45 -1.64 -19.09 -11.38
CA SER A 45 -2.62 -18.13 -10.84
C SER A 45 -1.98 -16.91 -10.14
N PHE A 46 -2.82 -15.98 -9.64
CA PHE A 46 -2.33 -14.81 -8.89
C PHE A 46 -1.80 -15.15 -7.52
N LEU A 47 -2.56 -15.96 -6.79
CA LEU A 47 -2.16 -16.37 -5.46
C LEU A 47 -0.93 -17.28 -5.54
N ASP A 48 -0.84 -18.17 -6.54
CA ASP A 48 0.36 -19.00 -6.73
C ASP A 48 1.60 -18.14 -6.97
N LEU A 49 1.50 -17.05 -7.73
CA LEU A 49 2.60 -16.10 -7.88
C LEU A 49 2.98 -15.45 -6.55
N CYS A 50 2.00 -15.07 -5.73
CA CYS A 50 2.23 -14.49 -4.40
C CYS A 50 2.81 -15.49 -3.39
N TYR A 51 2.48 -16.79 -3.55
CA TYR A 51 2.89 -17.87 -2.66
C TYR A 51 4.07 -18.70 -3.18
N THR A 52 4.69 -18.30 -4.30
CA THR A 52 5.92 -18.90 -4.80
C THR A 52 7.08 -17.93 -4.57
N PRO A 53 7.85 -18.06 -3.47
CA PRO A 53 8.78 -17.01 -3.03
C PRO A 53 9.81 -16.62 -4.08
N ARG A 54 10.33 -17.59 -4.83
CA ARG A 54 11.27 -17.34 -5.94
C ARG A 54 10.65 -16.50 -7.06
N LEU A 55 9.39 -16.75 -7.42
CA LEU A 55 8.71 -15.99 -8.48
C LEU A 55 8.28 -14.60 -7.98
N ALA A 56 7.78 -14.51 -6.74
CA ALA A 56 7.45 -13.26 -6.08
C ALA A 56 8.68 -12.34 -5.93
N GLU A 57 9.82 -12.90 -5.54
CA GLU A 57 11.11 -12.20 -5.52
C GLU A 57 11.48 -11.70 -6.92
N GLU A 58 11.40 -12.55 -7.94
CA GLU A 58 11.76 -12.18 -9.32
C GLU A 58 10.92 -11.00 -9.81
N VAL A 59 9.59 -11.07 -9.72
CA VAL A 59 8.73 -9.95 -10.18
C VAL A 59 8.94 -8.68 -9.35
N THR A 60 9.29 -8.80 -8.07
CA THR A 60 9.60 -7.65 -7.21
C THR A 60 10.90 -6.96 -7.62
N LEU A 61 11.90 -7.72 -8.08
CA LEU A 61 13.21 -7.20 -8.52
C LEU A 61 13.17 -6.58 -9.92
N GLN A 62 12.26 -7.00 -10.80
CA GLN A 62 12.14 -6.48 -12.18
C GLN A 62 12.13 -4.94 -12.27
N PRO A 63 11.25 -4.21 -11.58
CA PRO A 63 11.25 -2.75 -11.63
C PRO A 63 12.52 -2.13 -11.01
N ILE A 64 13.13 -2.78 -10.02
CA ILE A 64 14.39 -2.29 -9.43
C ILE A 64 15.53 -2.41 -10.44
N ARG A 65 15.64 -3.52 -11.17
CA ARG A 65 16.66 -3.70 -12.22
C ARG A 65 16.46 -2.73 -13.38
N ARG A 66 15.21 -2.46 -13.76
CA ARG A 66 14.89 -1.59 -14.91
C ARG A 66 15.00 -0.10 -14.60
N PHE A 67 14.51 0.33 -13.44
CA PHE A 67 14.30 1.74 -13.11
C PHE A 67 15.17 2.26 -11.96
N GLY A 68 15.72 1.34 -11.16
CA GLY A 68 16.53 1.69 -9.99
C GLY A 68 15.77 2.48 -8.93
N PHE A 69 14.47 2.20 -8.70
CA PHE A 69 13.67 2.91 -7.69
C PHE A 69 14.31 2.87 -6.29
N ASP A 70 14.05 3.90 -5.50
CA ASP A 70 14.61 4.08 -4.15
C ASP A 70 13.91 3.18 -3.10
N ALA A 71 12.74 2.64 -3.44
CA ALA A 71 12.06 1.59 -2.70
C ALA A 71 11.60 0.45 -3.60
N SER A 72 11.58 -0.75 -3.02
CA SER A 72 10.91 -1.92 -3.55
C SER A 72 9.80 -2.34 -2.61
N ILE A 73 8.60 -2.56 -3.13
CA ILE A 73 7.48 -3.08 -2.34
C ILE A 73 7.32 -4.57 -2.62
N LEU A 74 7.11 -5.36 -1.56
CA LEU A 74 6.76 -6.77 -1.63
C LEU A 74 5.67 -7.01 -2.69
N PHE A 75 5.91 -7.94 -3.61
CA PHE A 75 4.83 -8.45 -4.46
C PHE A 75 3.96 -9.44 -3.66
N SER A 76 2.74 -9.01 -3.33
CA SER A 76 1.72 -9.82 -2.67
C SER A 76 0.33 -9.25 -2.98
N ASP A 77 -0.70 -9.67 -2.24
CA ASP A 77 -2.04 -9.09 -2.29
C ASP A 77 -2.57 -8.72 -0.91
N ILE A 78 -3.45 -7.72 -0.83
CA ILE A 78 -4.14 -7.40 0.44
C ILE A 78 -5.07 -8.53 0.90
N LEU A 79 -5.53 -9.39 -0.03
CA LEU A 79 -6.47 -10.47 0.21
C LEU A 79 -5.80 -11.78 0.68
N VAL A 80 -4.47 -11.80 0.84
CA VAL A 80 -3.78 -12.95 1.46
C VAL A 80 -4.21 -13.15 2.92
N ILE A 81 -4.64 -12.08 3.61
CA ILE A 81 -5.16 -12.16 4.99
C ILE A 81 -6.50 -12.91 5.04
N PRO A 82 -7.57 -12.50 4.30
CA PRO A 82 -8.79 -13.29 4.16
C PRO A 82 -8.54 -14.75 3.75
N HIS A 83 -7.65 -14.97 2.77
CA HIS A 83 -7.30 -16.32 2.32
C HIS A 83 -6.69 -17.15 3.45
N ALA A 84 -5.72 -16.60 4.20
CA ALA A 84 -5.11 -17.29 5.34
C ALA A 84 -6.11 -17.54 6.47
N LEU A 85 -7.05 -16.62 6.71
CA LEU A 85 -8.16 -16.80 7.67
C LEU A 85 -9.14 -17.91 7.26
N GLY A 86 -9.05 -18.44 6.03
CA GLY A 86 -9.87 -19.55 5.55
C GLY A 86 -11.03 -19.13 4.64
N GLN A 87 -11.10 -17.87 4.22
CA GLN A 87 -12.03 -17.46 3.19
C GLN A 87 -11.49 -17.88 1.82
N ASP A 88 -12.36 -18.41 0.97
CA ASP A 88 -11.99 -18.74 -0.40
C ASP A 88 -11.73 -17.46 -1.20
N VAL A 89 -10.54 -17.34 -1.79
CA VAL A 89 -10.10 -16.19 -2.57
C VAL A 89 -9.59 -16.68 -3.92
N ARG A 90 -10.15 -16.12 -4.99
CA ARG A 90 -9.82 -16.47 -6.37
C ARG A 90 -9.55 -15.20 -7.17
N PHE A 91 -8.60 -15.27 -8.10
CA PHE A 91 -8.36 -14.18 -9.05
C PHE A 91 -8.78 -14.62 -10.43
N VAL A 92 -9.89 -14.08 -10.91
CA VAL A 92 -10.42 -14.38 -12.23
C VAL A 92 -9.84 -13.40 -13.24
N GLU A 93 -9.33 -13.92 -14.36
CA GLU A 93 -8.73 -13.11 -15.40
C GLU A 93 -9.73 -12.05 -15.90
N ASN A 94 -9.28 -10.80 -15.99
CA ASN A 94 -10.09 -9.63 -16.38
C ASN A 94 -11.26 -9.26 -15.47
N GLU A 95 -11.60 -10.04 -14.45
CA GLU A 95 -12.65 -9.72 -13.47
C GLU A 95 -12.10 -9.27 -12.11
N GLY A 96 -10.85 -9.63 -11.80
CA GLY A 96 -10.22 -9.31 -10.52
C GLY A 96 -10.53 -10.33 -9.42
N PRO A 97 -10.37 -9.94 -8.14
CA PRO A 97 -10.56 -10.86 -7.03
C PRO A 97 -12.05 -11.20 -6.81
N LYS A 98 -12.29 -12.46 -6.48
CA LYS A 98 -13.58 -13.03 -6.08
C LYS A 98 -13.40 -13.75 -4.76
N LEU A 99 -14.32 -13.52 -3.84
CA LEU A 99 -14.37 -14.17 -2.53
C LEU A 99 -15.78 -14.69 -2.30
N ASP A 100 -15.91 -15.75 -1.52
CA ASP A 100 -17.21 -16.21 -1.05
C ASP A 100 -17.73 -15.21 -0.01
N PRO A 101 -18.83 -14.49 -0.26
CA PRO A 101 -19.28 -13.40 0.62
C PRO A 101 -19.53 -13.84 2.06
N ILE A 102 -19.06 -13.06 3.04
CA ILE A 102 -19.43 -13.24 4.44
C ILE A 102 -20.50 -12.22 4.84
N THR A 103 -21.66 -12.70 5.29
CA THR A 103 -22.82 -11.82 5.57
C THR A 103 -23.50 -12.06 6.91
N SER A 104 -22.99 -13.04 7.68
CA SER A 104 -23.58 -13.46 8.94
C SER A 104 -22.52 -13.86 9.96
N GLU A 105 -22.90 -13.89 11.25
CA GLU A 105 -22.05 -14.40 12.32
C GLU A 105 -21.63 -15.86 12.08
N THR A 106 -22.51 -16.67 11.48
CA THR A 106 -22.21 -18.05 11.10
C THR A 106 -21.10 -18.12 10.05
N ASP A 107 -21.03 -17.15 9.12
CA ASP A 107 -19.94 -17.10 8.15
C ASP A 107 -18.63 -16.65 8.81
N LEU A 108 -18.70 -15.68 9.73
CA LEU A 108 -17.54 -15.22 10.48
C LEU A 108 -16.93 -16.34 11.33
N ALA A 109 -17.77 -17.19 11.94
CA ALA A 109 -17.35 -18.35 12.74
C ALA A 109 -16.66 -19.46 11.93
N LYS A 110 -16.74 -19.45 10.60
CA LYS A 110 -15.99 -20.38 9.74
C LYS A 110 -14.54 -19.93 9.53
N LEU A 111 -14.25 -18.65 9.76
CA LEU A 111 -12.89 -18.12 9.68
C LEU A 111 -12.11 -18.52 10.93
N ALA A 112 -10.79 -18.64 10.80
CA ALA A 112 -9.92 -18.84 11.93
C ALA A 112 -10.08 -17.70 12.97
N ASP A 113 -9.99 -18.05 14.26
CA ASP A 113 -10.10 -17.08 15.36
C ASP A 113 -8.96 -16.06 15.29
N GLU A 114 -7.74 -16.56 15.13
CA GLU A 114 -6.51 -15.80 14.90
C GLU A 114 -5.97 -16.07 13.50
N LEU A 115 -5.11 -15.17 12.99
CA LEU A 115 -4.45 -15.35 11.69
C LEU A 115 -3.38 -16.46 11.78
N PRO A 116 -3.54 -17.59 11.06
CA PRO A 116 -2.51 -18.63 11.00
C PRO A 116 -1.32 -18.15 10.16
N LEU A 117 -0.34 -17.51 10.81
CA LEU A 117 0.83 -16.92 10.16
C LEU A 117 1.63 -17.94 9.34
N GLU A 118 1.61 -19.21 9.72
CA GLU A 118 2.28 -20.29 8.99
C GLU A 118 1.74 -20.47 7.55
N ARG A 119 0.47 -20.15 7.30
CA ARG A 119 -0.10 -20.14 5.93
C ARG A 119 0.48 -19.01 5.07
N LEU A 120 1.09 -18.01 5.70
CA LEU A 120 1.74 -16.87 5.05
C LEU A 120 3.27 -16.99 5.06
N ASN A 121 3.84 -18.12 5.50
CA ASN A 121 5.28 -18.38 5.43
C ASN A 121 5.91 -18.08 4.06
N PRO A 122 5.29 -18.42 2.92
CA PRO A 122 5.85 -18.05 1.61
C PRO A 122 6.01 -16.54 1.41
N VAL A 123 5.10 -15.72 1.97
CA VAL A 123 5.21 -14.26 1.91
C VAL A 123 6.41 -13.77 2.74
N PHE A 124 6.61 -14.34 3.92
CA PHE A 124 7.75 -13.98 4.77
C PHE A 124 9.08 -14.47 4.20
N GLU A 125 9.10 -15.65 3.58
CA GLU A 125 10.28 -16.12 2.84
C GLU A 125 10.64 -15.17 1.69
N THR A 126 9.64 -14.64 0.96
CA THR A 126 9.86 -13.64 -0.08
C THR A 126 10.57 -12.40 0.45
N LEU A 127 10.14 -11.88 1.62
CA LEU A 127 10.79 -10.73 2.25
C LEU A 127 12.24 -11.04 2.67
N ASP A 128 12.50 -12.21 3.25
CA ASP A 128 13.86 -12.61 3.66
C ASP A 128 14.79 -12.72 2.45
N ARG A 129 14.30 -13.28 1.33
CA ARG A 129 15.04 -13.33 0.06
C ARG A 129 15.32 -11.93 -0.49
N LEU A 130 14.30 -11.07 -0.54
CA LEU A 130 14.43 -9.69 -1.03
C LEU A 130 15.42 -8.86 -0.22
N LYS A 131 15.45 -9.03 1.10
CA LYS A 131 16.42 -8.38 1.99
C LYS A 131 17.87 -8.68 1.59
N GLN A 132 18.14 -9.85 1.01
CA GLN A 132 19.46 -10.27 0.55
C GLN A 132 19.74 -9.82 -0.90
N SER A 133 18.72 -9.87 -1.75
CA SER A 133 18.83 -9.64 -3.19
C SER A 133 18.74 -8.16 -3.61
N LEU A 134 18.13 -7.29 -2.80
CA LEU A 134 17.97 -5.88 -3.14
C LEU A 134 19.29 -5.10 -3.00
N PRO A 135 19.50 -4.06 -3.84
CA PRO A 135 20.58 -3.11 -3.66
C PRO A 135 20.54 -2.48 -2.25
N LYS A 136 21.72 -2.13 -1.72
CA LYS A 136 21.85 -1.65 -0.32
C LYS A 136 21.17 -0.30 -0.09
N GLU A 137 20.92 0.45 -1.14
CA GLU A 137 20.27 1.76 -1.17
C GLU A 137 18.74 1.65 -1.28
N THR A 138 18.21 0.53 -1.79
CA THR A 138 16.78 0.33 -2.01
C THR A 138 16.07 -0.08 -0.73
N THR A 139 15.06 0.67 -0.31
CA THR A 139 14.26 0.35 0.89
C THR A 139 13.24 -0.74 0.59
N LEU A 140 13.18 -1.80 1.40
CA LEU A 140 12.17 -2.86 1.26
C LEU A 140 10.90 -2.51 2.04
N LEU A 141 9.79 -2.36 1.34
CA LEU A 141 8.48 -2.07 1.89
C LEU A 141 7.63 -3.34 1.98
N GLY A 142 7.11 -3.62 3.17
CA GLY A 142 5.99 -4.52 3.38
C GLY A 142 4.64 -3.79 3.21
N PHE A 143 3.52 -4.51 3.23
CA PHE A 143 2.21 -3.87 3.21
C PHE A 143 1.05 -4.77 3.64
N CYS A 144 -0.10 -4.14 3.89
CA CYS A 144 -1.40 -4.81 3.97
C CYS A 144 -2.53 -3.87 3.54
N GLY A 145 -3.74 -4.43 3.37
CA GLY A 145 -4.95 -3.63 3.22
C GLY A 145 -5.45 -3.12 4.57
N ALA A 146 -6.07 -1.93 4.58
CA ALA A 146 -6.74 -1.43 5.76
C ALA A 146 -8.01 -2.26 6.08
N PRO A 147 -8.46 -2.33 7.35
CA PRO A 147 -9.57 -3.17 7.76
C PRO A 147 -10.88 -2.91 6.99
N TRP A 148 -11.25 -1.65 6.75
CA TRP A 148 -12.45 -1.33 5.96
C TRP A 148 -12.36 -1.82 4.52
N THR A 149 -11.24 -1.56 3.85
CA THR A 149 -11.01 -2.04 2.48
C THR A 149 -11.11 -3.56 2.40
N VAL A 150 -10.43 -4.28 3.30
CA VAL A 150 -10.45 -5.75 3.32
C VAL A 150 -11.85 -6.28 3.65
N ALA A 151 -12.50 -5.75 4.69
CA ALA A 151 -13.88 -6.13 5.06
C ALA A 151 -14.86 -5.93 3.89
N SER A 152 -14.69 -4.85 3.11
CA SER A 152 -15.53 -4.59 1.95
C SER A 152 -15.42 -5.67 0.89
N TYR A 153 -14.21 -6.16 0.60
CA TYR A 153 -14.01 -7.32 -0.27
C TYR A 153 -14.63 -8.59 0.33
N MET A 154 -14.42 -8.85 1.62
CA MET A 154 -14.91 -10.04 2.28
C MET A 154 -16.45 -10.10 2.28
N ILE A 155 -17.13 -8.97 2.49
CA ILE A 155 -18.60 -8.89 2.54
C ILE A 155 -19.21 -8.95 1.14
N ALA A 156 -18.66 -8.23 0.16
CA ALA A 156 -19.25 -8.16 -1.17
C ALA A 156 -18.80 -9.30 -2.10
N GLY A 157 -17.75 -10.04 -1.71
CA GLY A 157 -17.09 -11.02 -2.55
C GLY A 157 -16.25 -10.42 -3.68
N LYS A 158 -16.20 -9.08 -3.79
CA LYS A 158 -15.46 -8.32 -4.82
C LYS A 158 -15.47 -6.83 -4.47
N GLY A 159 -14.65 -6.03 -5.14
CA GLY A 159 -14.76 -4.58 -5.07
C GLY A 159 -16.01 -4.07 -5.80
N THR A 160 -16.64 -3.02 -5.28
CA THR A 160 -17.76 -2.31 -5.94
C THR A 160 -17.50 -0.80 -5.95
N PRO A 161 -18.07 0.00 -6.86
CA PRO A 161 -17.77 1.43 -6.91
C PRO A 161 -18.05 2.20 -5.61
N ASP A 162 -19.13 1.85 -4.92
CA ASP A 162 -19.65 2.55 -3.73
C ASP A 162 -19.53 1.75 -2.43
N GLN A 163 -19.01 0.53 -2.50
CA GLN A 163 -18.97 -0.42 -1.38
C GLN A 163 -20.33 -0.59 -0.70
N ALA A 164 -21.43 -0.48 -1.46
CA ALA A 164 -22.79 -0.53 -0.92
C ALA A 164 -23.07 -1.75 -0.03
N PRO A 165 -22.65 -2.99 -0.37
CA PRO A 165 -22.88 -4.13 0.51
C PRO A 165 -22.27 -3.93 1.90
N ALA A 166 -21.01 -3.52 1.97
CA ALA A 166 -20.31 -3.30 3.24
C ALA A 166 -20.91 -2.14 4.04
N ARG A 167 -21.30 -1.05 3.37
CA ARG A 167 -21.96 0.09 4.02
C ARG A 167 -23.32 -0.29 4.59
N LEU A 168 -24.14 -1.03 3.82
CA LEU A 168 -25.43 -1.53 4.29
C LEU A 168 -25.25 -2.44 5.50
N THR A 169 -24.24 -3.31 5.51
CA THR A 169 -23.90 -4.13 6.68
C THR A 169 -23.52 -3.26 7.87
N ALA A 170 -22.69 -2.23 7.70
CA ALA A 170 -22.31 -1.31 8.79
C ALA A 170 -23.51 -0.59 9.44
N TYR A 171 -24.58 -0.35 8.67
CA TYR A 171 -25.82 0.25 9.17
C TYR A 171 -26.79 -0.76 9.77
N ARG A 172 -26.97 -1.92 9.13
CA ARG A 172 -27.98 -2.91 9.50
C ARG A 172 -27.51 -3.86 10.60
N ASN A 173 -26.22 -4.16 10.63
CA ASN A 173 -25.60 -5.05 11.60
C ASN A 173 -24.24 -4.49 12.07
N PRO A 174 -24.26 -3.41 12.88
CA PRO A 174 -23.04 -2.79 13.37
C PRO A 174 -22.19 -3.74 14.23
N ALA A 175 -22.81 -4.63 15.00
CA ALA A 175 -22.07 -5.58 15.84
C ALA A 175 -21.23 -6.57 15.01
N PHE A 176 -21.80 -7.14 13.95
CA PHE A 176 -21.06 -7.98 13.01
C PHE A 176 -19.93 -7.21 12.33
N MET A 177 -20.19 -5.98 11.87
CA MET A 177 -19.17 -5.14 11.23
C MET A 177 -18.01 -4.86 12.20
N ASP A 178 -18.32 -4.48 13.44
CA ASP A 178 -17.30 -4.18 14.45
C ASP A 178 -16.47 -5.44 14.81
N ALA A 179 -17.10 -6.61 14.90
CA ALA A 179 -16.41 -7.89 15.11
C ALA A 179 -15.47 -8.27 13.95
N LEU A 180 -15.91 -8.06 12.70
CA LEU A 180 -15.07 -8.31 11.52
C LEU A 180 -13.88 -7.34 11.46
N ILE A 181 -14.11 -6.05 11.72
CA ILE A 181 -13.06 -5.04 11.77
C ILE A 181 -12.04 -5.37 12.87
N GLU A 182 -12.50 -5.78 14.06
CA GLU A 182 -11.61 -6.20 15.15
C GLU A 182 -10.70 -7.35 14.74
N LYS A 183 -11.28 -8.41 14.14
CA LYS A 183 -10.51 -9.55 13.64
C LYS A 183 -9.47 -9.11 12.61
N LEU A 184 -9.83 -8.21 11.69
CA LEU A 184 -8.90 -7.69 10.68
C LEU A 184 -7.82 -6.77 11.25
N VAL A 185 -8.09 -6.01 12.31
CA VAL A 185 -7.08 -5.21 13.03
C VAL A 185 -6.05 -6.14 13.65
N GLN A 186 -6.48 -7.19 14.37
CA GLN A 186 -5.58 -8.14 15.01
C GLN A 186 -4.74 -8.90 13.97
N ALA A 187 -5.39 -9.46 12.95
CA ALA A 187 -4.73 -10.19 11.87
C ALA A 187 -3.72 -9.32 11.12
N SER A 188 -4.12 -8.12 10.70
CA SER A 188 -3.25 -7.22 9.95
C SER A 188 -2.07 -6.71 10.79
N THR A 189 -2.27 -6.46 12.08
CA THR A 189 -1.18 -6.04 12.98
C THR A 189 -0.14 -7.14 13.12
N GLY A 190 -0.56 -8.39 13.42
CA GLY A 190 0.34 -9.54 13.50
C GLY A 190 1.08 -9.80 12.18
N TYR A 191 0.38 -9.66 11.05
CA TYR A 191 0.99 -9.78 9.72
C TYR A 191 2.06 -8.73 9.46
N LEU A 192 1.81 -7.45 9.75
CA LEU A 192 2.78 -6.36 9.56
C LEU A 192 4.01 -6.52 10.47
N ILE A 193 3.82 -6.91 11.73
CA ILE A 193 4.93 -7.21 12.65
C ILE A 193 5.81 -8.31 12.05
N ARG A 194 5.19 -9.40 11.56
CA ARG A 194 5.95 -10.52 11.00
C ARG A 194 6.66 -10.17 9.69
N GLN A 195 6.13 -9.24 8.90
CA GLN A 195 6.81 -8.70 7.72
C GLN A 195 8.06 -7.89 8.08
N ILE A 196 7.97 -7.03 9.11
CA ILE A 196 9.15 -6.29 9.63
C ILE A 196 10.21 -7.30 10.10
N ASP A 197 9.81 -8.32 10.84
CA ASP A 197 10.74 -9.37 11.30
C ASP A 197 11.39 -10.15 10.16
N ALA A 198 10.66 -10.34 9.05
CA ALA A 198 11.16 -11.02 7.86
C ALA A 198 12.09 -10.14 7.02
N GLY A 199 12.14 -8.83 7.22
CA GLY A 199 13.07 -7.95 6.53
C GLY A 199 12.48 -6.68 5.94
N ALA A 200 11.17 -6.45 6.00
CA ALA A 200 10.61 -5.16 5.63
C ALA A 200 11.18 -4.06 6.55
N GLU A 201 11.58 -2.94 5.96
CA GLU A 201 12.18 -1.80 6.68
C GLU A 201 11.14 -0.71 6.99
N ALA A 202 10.08 -0.67 6.19
CA ALA A 202 8.87 0.09 6.46
C ALA A 202 7.66 -0.67 5.91
N VAL A 203 6.46 -0.30 6.31
CA VAL A 203 5.22 -0.90 5.82
C VAL A 203 4.25 0.14 5.32
N GLN A 204 3.41 -0.23 4.34
CA GLN A 204 2.31 0.61 3.88
C GLN A 204 0.95 -0.02 4.17
N ILE A 205 0.01 0.77 4.69
CA ILE A 205 -1.39 0.37 4.92
C ILE A 205 -2.24 1.02 3.83
N PHE A 206 -2.96 0.20 3.06
CA PHE A 206 -3.77 0.63 1.93
C PHE A 206 -5.26 0.69 2.26
N GLU A 207 -5.78 1.89 2.54
CA GLU A 207 -7.22 2.19 2.60
C GLU A 207 -7.73 2.65 1.23
N SER A 208 -7.82 1.70 0.29
CA SER A 208 -8.21 1.96 -1.10
C SER A 208 -9.69 2.36 -1.26
N PHE A 209 -10.53 2.04 -0.28
CA PHE A 209 -11.97 2.30 -0.30
C PHE A 209 -12.42 3.38 0.68
N GLY A 210 -11.49 4.20 1.20
CA GLY A 210 -11.80 5.29 2.13
C GLY A 210 -12.82 6.30 1.58
N ALA A 211 -12.74 6.61 0.28
CA ALA A 211 -13.66 7.52 -0.41
C ALA A 211 -15.15 7.12 -0.32
N ALA A 212 -15.44 5.82 -0.15
CA ALA A 212 -16.80 5.32 -0.06
C ALA A 212 -17.41 5.51 1.34
N LEU A 213 -16.60 5.80 2.36
CA LEU A 213 -17.08 5.97 3.73
C LEU A 213 -17.69 7.35 3.94
N PRO A 214 -18.93 7.43 4.46
CA PRO A 214 -19.48 8.69 4.93
C PRO A 214 -18.78 9.13 6.23
N PRO A 215 -18.74 10.43 6.54
CA PRO A 215 -18.09 10.95 7.74
C PRO A 215 -18.50 10.25 9.04
N ALA A 216 -19.79 9.92 9.18
CA ALA A 216 -20.34 9.24 10.36
C ALA A 216 -19.77 7.82 10.62
N LEU A 217 -19.21 7.17 9.59
CA LEU A 217 -18.62 5.83 9.70
C LEU A 217 -17.09 5.85 9.64
N PHE A 218 -16.51 6.95 9.16
CA PHE A 218 -15.09 7.03 8.83
C PHE A 218 -14.18 6.70 10.02
N ASP A 219 -14.48 7.26 11.19
CA ASP A 219 -13.65 7.08 12.37
C ASP A 219 -13.69 5.66 12.88
N ARG A 220 -14.90 5.12 12.98
CA ARG A 220 -15.14 3.78 13.53
C ARG A 220 -14.54 2.70 12.63
N LEU A 221 -14.67 2.84 11.32
CA LEU A 221 -14.35 1.76 10.38
C LEU A 221 -12.98 1.90 9.69
N SER A 222 -12.39 3.10 9.65
CA SER A 222 -11.10 3.32 8.98
C SER A 222 -10.07 3.98 9.89
N LEU A 223 -10.29 5.21 10.36
CA LEU A 223 -9.27 5.97 11.10
C LEU A 223 -8.85 5.26 12.40
N ASN A 224 -9.78 4.86 13.26
CA ASN A 224 -9.45 4.20 14.53
C ASN A 224 -8.86 2.80 14.33
N PRO A 225 -9.38 1.95 13.42
CA PRO A 225 -8.73 0.68 13.09
C PRO A 225 -7.29 0.83 12.60
N ILE A 226 -7.03 1.76 11.67
CA ILE A 226 -5.66 2.02 11.18
C ILE A 226 -4.77 2.54 12.31
N ARG A 227 -5.26 3.47 13.14
CA ARG A 227 -4.54 3.97 14.31
C ARG A 227 -4.11 2.82 15.24
N ARG A 228 -5.04 1.93 15.59
CA ARG A 228 -4.75 0.77 16.45
C ARG A 228 -3.72 -0.18 15.84
N MET A 229 -3.76 -0.38 14.52
CA MET A 229 -2.74 -1.17 13.81
C MET A 229 -1.36 -0.54 13.91
N VAL A 230 -1.26 0.77 13.69
CA VAL A 230 0.02 1.50 13.78
C VAL A 230 0.54 1.51 15.22
N GLU A 231 -0.31 1.77 16.21
CA GLU A 231 0.02 1.72 17.64
C GLU A 231 0.51 0.31 18.03
N GLY A 232 -0.20 -0.75 17.63
CA GLY A 232 0.19 -2.13 17.91
C GLY A 232 1.50 -2.54 17.23
N LEU A 233 1.71 -2.13 15.97
CA LEU A 233 2.97 -2.33 15.26
C LEU A 233 4.13 -1.65 15.99
N LYS A 234 3.99 -0.38 16.37
CA LYS A 234 5.05 0.39 17.05
C LYS A 234 5.28 -0.07 18.49
N ALA A 235 4.25 -0.57 19.18
CA ALA A 235 4.41 -1.19 20.50
C ALA A 235 5.28 -2.46 20.43
N ALA A 236 5.09 -3.29 19.39
CA ALA A 236 5.91 -4.48 19.18
C ALA A 236 7.29 -4.16 18.58
N ARG A 237 7.37 -3.17 17.69
CA ARG A 237 8.59 -2.75 16.98
C ARG A 237 8.72 -1.22 16.99
N PRO A 238 9.34 -0.64 18.04
CA PRO A 238 9.38 0.82 18.21
C PRO A 238 10.02 1.62 17.06
N GLN A 239 10.89 0.99 16.27
CA GLN A 239 11.54 1.62 15.11
C GLN A 239 10.76 1.45 13.80
N ALA A 240 9.65 0.67 13.80
CA ALA A 240 8.89 0.41 12.58
C ALA A 240 8.30 1.70 12.02
N LYS A 241 8.41 1.84 10.70
CA LYS A 241 7.88 2.97 9.93
C LYS A 241 6.62 2.55 9.19
N ALA A 242 5.58 3.38 9.25
CA ALA A 242 4.31 3.12 8.61
C ALA A 242 3.89 4.26 7.66
N ILE A 243 3.56 3.91 6.42
CA ILE A 243 2.97 4.81 5.43
C ILE A 243 1.47 4.51 5.39
N VAL A 244 0.62 5.53 5.54
CA VAL A 244 -0.84 5.36 5.49
C VAL A 244 -1.38 5.99 4.22
N PHE A 245 -1.98 5.17 3.37
CA PHE A 245 -2.64 5.61 2.14
C PHE A 245 -4.16 5.55 2.30
N VAL A 246 -4.85 6.67 2.07
CA VAL A 246 -6.31 6.74 2.09
C VAL A 246 -6.80 7.38 0.80
N ARG A 247 -7.33 6.54 -0.11
CA ARG A 247 -7.87 7.03 -1.39
C ARG A 247 -9.16 7.81 -1.16
N GLY A 248 -9.27 8.98 -1.78
CA GLY A 248 -10.31 9.98 -1.54
C GLY A 248 -10.31 10.50 -0.10
N GLY A 249 -9.22 10.31 0.63
CA GLY A 249 -9.08 10.68 2.03
C GLY A 249 -8.83 12.17 2.26
N GLY A 250 -8.80 13.00 1.22
CA GLY A 250 -8.39 14.40 1.30
C GLY A 250 -9.10 15.23 2.36
N ALA A 251 -10.42 15.11 2.46
CA ALA A 251 -11.20 15.78 3.51
C ALA A 251 -10.84 15.33 4.94
N ASN A 252 -10.29 14.11 5.08
CA ASN A 252 -9.88 13.52 6.34
C ASN A 252 -8.36 13.63 6.60
N LEU A 253 -7.57 14.18 5.68
CA LEU A 253 -6.10 14.21 5.77
C LEU A 253 -5.61 14.86 7.08
N HIS A 254 -6.18 16.01 7.44
CA HIS A 254 -5.87 16.71 8.68
C HIS A 254 -6.12 15.83 9.91
N ARG A 255 -7.11 14.94 9.87
CA ARG A 255 -7.50 14.06 10.98
C ARG A 255 -6.44 12.98 11.20
N PHE A 256 -5.89 12.40 10.12
CA PHE A 256 -4.77 11.47 10.22
C PHE A 256 -3.51 12.16 10.74
N ALA A 257 -3.22 13.36 10.23
CA ALA A 257 -2.06 14.14 10.65
C ALA A 257 -2.15 14.54 12.13
N SER A 258 -3.28 15.09 12.58
CA SER A 258 -3.50 15.47 13.99
C SER A 258 -3.52 14.27 14.93
N ALA A 259 -3.99 13.10 14.47
CA ALA A 259 -3.95 11.88 15.25
C ALA A 259 -2.54 11.23 15.29
N GLY A 260 -1.55 11.77 14.58
CA GLY A 260 -0.18 11.23 14.54
C GLY A 260 -0.11 9.82 13.96
N ILE A 261 -1.01 9.49 13.03
CA ILE A 261 -1.11 8.13 12.49
C ILE A 261 -0.10 7.98 11.36
N GLY A 262 0.90 7.12 11.58
CA GLY A 262 1.94 6.81 10.61
C GLY A 262 3.09 7.82 10.60
N ASP A 263 4.15 7.46 9.89
CA ASP A 263 5.34 8.30 9.66
C ASP A 263 5.22 9.08 8.34
N ALA A 264 4.39 8.59 7.40
CA ALA A 264 4.02 9.31 6.19
C ALA A 264 2.54 9.13 5.82
N LEU A 265 1.97 10.17 5.21
CA LEU A 265 0.64 10.14 4.60
C LEU A 265 0.77 10.11 3.07
N ALA A 266 0.27 9.05 2.45
CA ALA A 266 0.26 8.93 1.00
C ALA A 266 -1.00 9.60 0.43
N LEU A 267 -0.76 10.53 -0.50
CA LEU A 267 -1.75 11.40 -1.12
C LEU A 267 -2.13 10.85 -2.50
N ASP A 268 -3.41 10.94 -2.85
CA ASP A 268 -3.85 10.71 -4.23
C ASP A 268 -3.92 12.03 -5.03
N TRP A 269 -4.17 11.93 -6.34
CA TRP A 269 -4.16 13.05 -7.28
C TRP A 269 -5.29 14.06 -7.06
N THR A 270 -6.28 13.77 -6.21
CA THR A 270 -7.38 14.71 -5.93
C THR A 270 -6.96 15.83 -4.98
N LEU A 271 -5.79 15.68 -4.36
CA LEU A 271 -5.19 16.66 -3.46
C LEU A 271 -4.14 17.46 -4.20
N ASP A 272 -4.16 18.78 -4.05
CA ASP A 272 -3.06 19.63 -4.50
C ASP A 272 -1.98 19.71 -3.42
N PRO A 273 -0.76 19.17 -3.62
CA PRO A 273 0.32 19.23 -2.64
C PRO A 273 0.62 20.66 -2.17
N ALA A 274 0.52 21.65 -3.05
CA ALA A 274 0.80 23.05 -2.71
C ALA A 274 -0.21 23.61 -1.69
N GLN A 275 -1.43 23.05 -1.65
CA GLN A 275 -2.47 23.44 -0.70
C GLN A 275 -2.44 22.60 0.57
N VAL A 276 -2.17 21.30 0.45
CA VAL A 276 -2.27 20.40 1.61
C VAL A 276 -1.03 20.41 2.49
N LEU A 277 0.19 20.45 1.94
CA LEU A 277 1.43 20.38 2.74
C LEU A 277 1.53 21.47 3.80
N PRO A 278 1.19 22.76 3.53
CA PRO A 278 1.20 23.81 4.55
C PRO A 278 0.25 23.58 5.73
N THR A 279 -0.75 22.71 5.58
CA THR A 279 -1.72 22.37 6.64
C THR A 279 -1.27 21.22 7.52
N LEU A 280 -0.21 20.50 7.12
CA LEU A 280 0.32 19.36 7.86
C LEU A 280 1.41 19.81 8.84
N PRO A 281 1.60 19.11 9.97
CA PRO A 281 2.78 19.31 10.81
C PRO A 281 4.05 19.08 9.99
N GLY A 282 5.04 19.97 10.10
CA GLY A 282 6.25 19.94 9.27
C GLY A 282 7.11 18.67 9.40
N THR A 283 6.88 17.85 10.43
CA THR A 283 7.54 16.57 10.66
C THR A 283 6.85 15.39 9.97
N VAL A 284 5.62 15.55 9.47
CA VAL A 284 4.87 14.48 8.79
C VAL A 284 5.33 14.39 7.35
N ALA A 285 5.91 13.25 6.98
CA ALA A 285 6.27 12.98 5.60
C ALA A 285 5.03 12.76 4.74
N THR A 286 5.16 13.04 3.44
CA THR A 286 4.11 12.76 2.45
C THR A 286 4.65 11.86 1.34
N GLN A 287 3.75 11.17 0.65
CA GLN A 287 4.07 10.34 -0.51
C GLN A 287 3.07 10.61 -1.63
N GLY A 288 3.52 10.72 -2.88
CA GLY A 288 2.62 10.89 -4.03
C GLY A 288 3.05 12.01 -4.98
N ASN A 289 2.13 12.63 -5.72
CA ASN A 289 0.75 12.17 -5.91
C ASN A 289 0.31 12.23 -7.37
N LEU A 290 1.25 12.08 -8.31
CA LEU A 290 1.00 12.20 -9.74
C LEU A 290 -0.15 11.29 -10.18
N ASP A 291 -1.09 11.84 -10.97
CA ASP A 291 -2.18 11.06 -11.55
C ASP A 291 -1.62 9.97 -12.49
N PRO A 292 -1.92 8.69 -12.28
CA PRO A 292 -1.55 7.62 -13.22
C PRO A 292 -1.98 7.89 -14.67
N LEU A 293 -3.09 8.62 -14.90
CA LEU A 293 -3.53 8.98 -16.24
C LEU A 293 -2.65 10.06 -16.88
N ALA A 294 -2.08 10.98 -16.10
CA ALA A 294 -1.09 11.93 -16.61
C ALA A 294 0.18 11.20 -17.08
N LEU A 295 0.62 10.18 -16.33
CA LEU A 295 1.73 9.31 -16.73
C LEU A 295 1.43 8.55 -18.03
N ILE A 296 0.21 8.02 -18.20
CA ILE A 296 -0.20 7.37 -19.45
C ILE A 296 -0.19 8.35 -20.62
N ALA A 297 -0.71 9.56 -20.43
CA ALA A 297 -0.71 10.60 -21.45
C ALA A 297 0.73 10.99 -21.87
N GLY A 298 1.67 10.99 -20.92
CA GLY A 298 3.05 11.41 -21.17
C GLY A 298 3.15 12.91 -21.49
N GLY A 299 4.29 13.31 -22.05
CA GLY A 299 4.53 14.67 -22.54
C GLY A 299 4.17 15.78 -21.56
N GLU A 300 3.57 16.86 -22.07
CA GLU A 300 3.29 18.08 -21.30
C GLU A 300 2.37 17.86 -20.07
N PRO A 301 1.27 17.06 -20.12
CA PRO A 301 0.50 16.74 -18.92
C PRO A 301 1.32 16.09 -17.80
N MET A 302 2.17 15.13 -18.15
CA MET A 302 3.05 14.44 -17.20
C MET A 302 4.09 15.39 -16.63
N GLU A 303 4.80 16.12 -17.49
CA GLU A 303 5.86 17.05 -17.09
C GLU A 303 5.35 18.15 -16.16
N ARG A 304 4.22 18.79 -16.51
CA ARG A 304 3.60 19.81 -15.64
C ARG A 304 3.18 19.23 -14.29
N GLY A 305 2.64 18.01 -14.28
CA GLY A 305 2.25 17.34 -13.04
C GLY A 305 3.45 17.07 -12.14
N ILE A 306 4.55 16.57 -12.72
CA ILE A 306 5.82 16.33 -12.01
C ILE A 306 6.39 17.65 -11.47
N ASP A 307 6.46 18.70 -12.31
CA ASP A 307 7.03 19.99 -11.95
C ASP A 307 6.23 20.70 -10.86
N HIS A 308 4.90 20.59 -10.91
CA HIS A 308 4.01 21.09 -9.86
C HIS A 308 4.32 20.42 -8.51
N ILE A 309 4.45 19.09 -8.50
CA ILE A 309 4.81 18.34 -7.30
C ILE A 309 6.20 18.77 -6.80
N LEU A 310 7.21 18.78 -7.66
CA LEU A 310 8.59 19.16 -7.32
C LEU A 310 8.66 20.58 -6.71
N GLY A 311 7.88 21.52 -7.24
CA GLY A 311 7.78 22.87 -6.70
C GLY A 311 7.09 22.91 -5.34
N ALA A 312 5.98 22.20 -5.18
CA ALA A 312 5.17 22.21 -3.97
C ALA A 312 5.85 21.55 -2.76
N VAL A 313 6.67 20.51 -2.99
CA VAL A 313 7.26 19.70 -1.91
C VAL A 313 8.65 20.16 -1.49
N ARG A 314 9.19 21.22 -2.09
CA ARG A 314 10.53 21.73 -1.76
C ARG A 314 10.61 22.12 -0.29
N GLY A 315 11.58 21.53 0.42
CA GLY A 315 11.78 21.74 1.85
C GLY A 315 10.88 20.89 2.76
N HIS A 316 10.00 20.07 2.19
CA HIS A 316 9.17 19.11 2.94
C HIS A 316 9.70 17.68 2.80
N PRO A 317 9.58 16.83 3.83
CA PRO A 317 9.83 15.39 3.71
C PRO A 317 8.79 14.78 2.76
N HIS A 318 9.23 14.38 1.56
CA HIS A 318 8.35 13.85 0.52
C HIS A 318 8.98 12.70 -0.27
N ILE A 319 8.18 11.67 -0.54
CA ILE A 319 8.51 10.55 -1.42
C ILE A 319 7.70 10.72 -2.71
N PHE A 320 8.36 10.92 -3.83
CA PHE A 320 7.65 11.00 -5.10
C PHE A 320 7.02 9.64 -5.42
N ASN A 321 5.74 9.64 -5.75
CA ASN A 321 4.99 8.45 -6.16
C ASN A 321 3.80 8.86 -7.04
N LEU A 322 3.11 7.88 -7.60
CA LEU A 322 1.79 8.08 -8.17
C LEU A 322 0.73 8.22 -7.06
N GLY A 323 -0.42 8.80 -7.38
CA GLY A 323 -1.57 8.89 -6.47
C GLY A 323 -2.35 7.57 -6.32
N HIS A 324 -2.07 6.59 -7.18
CA HIS A 324 -2.53 5.20 -7.07
C HIS A 324 -1.62 4.29 -7.90
N GLY A 325 -1.85 2.98 -7.88
CA GLY A 325 -1.09 2.03 -8.69
C GLY A 325 -1.13 2.33 -10.19
N ILE A 326 0.03 2.18 -10.85
CA ILE A 326 0.20 2.27 -12.30
C ILE A 326 -0.78 1.35 -13.04
N LEU A 327 -1.25 1.79 -14.22
CA LEU A 327 -2.19 1.04 -15.04
C LEU A 327 -1.48 0.22 -16.14
N PRO A 328 -2.02 -0.94 -16.55
CA PRO A 328 -1.38 -1.82 -17.54
C PRO A 328 -1.06 -1.16 -18.89
N GLU A 329 -1.80 -0.12 -19.26
CA GLU A 329 -1.69 0.60 -20.53
C GLU A 329 -0.52 1.60 -20.54
N THR A 330 0.10 1.84 -19.38
CA THR A 330 1.18 2.83 -19.23
C THR A 330 2.41 2.45 -20.05
N PRO A 331 2.87 3.31 -20.99
CA PRO A 331 4.09 3.06 -21.73
C PRO A 331 5.32 3.08 -20.81
N VAL A 332 6.20 2.08 -20.94
CA VAL A 332 7.45 1.99 -20.16
C VAL A 332 8.31 3.25 -20.33
N ALA A 333 8.38 3.79 -21.55
CA ALA A 333 9.13 5.00 -21.85
C ALA A 333 8.65 6.22 -21.04
N HIS A 334 7.35 6.29 -20.69
CA HIS A 334 6.84 7.39 -19.86
C HIS A 334 7.30 7.25 -18.40
N VAL A 335 7.43 6.02 -17.90
CA VAL A 335 8.02 5.75 -16.57
C VAL A 335 9.48 6.20 -16.55
N GLU A 336 10.25 5.88 -17.60
CA GLU A 336 11.66 6.30 -17.73
C GLU A 336 11.79 7.83 -17.78
N GLN A 337 10.94 8.50 -18.56
CA GLN A 337 10.89 9.98 -18.63
C GLN A 337 10.53 10.61 -17.28
N MET A 338 9.53 10.08 -16.58
CA MET A 338 9.14 10.56 -15.25
C MET A 338 10.31 10.46 -14.27
N ILE A 339 11.00 9.31 -14.22
CA ILE A 339 12.16 9.12 -13.33
C ILE A 339 13.28 10.09 -13.68
N ALA A 340 13.59 10.25 -14.98
CA ALA A 340 14.62 11.18 -15.43
C ALA A 340 14.29 12.62 -15.02
N ARG A 341 13.02 13.03 -15.14
CA ARG A 341 12.56 14.37 -14.74
C ARG A 341 12.65 14.58 -13.23
N VAL A 342 12.19 13.63 -12.43
CA VAL A 342 12.22 13.72 -10.95
C VAL A 342 13.66 13.74 -10.42
N ARG A 343 14.55 12.93 -11.00
CA ARG A 343 15.96 12.86 -10.56
C ARG A 343 16.83 14.01 -11.06
N GLY A 344 16.45 14.65 -12.16
CA GLY A 344 17.19 15.78 -12.75
C GLY A 344 16.83 17.15 -12.19
N ALA A 345 15.90 17.21 -11.22
CA ALA A 345 15.37 18.45 -10.67
C ALA A 345 16.22 19.11 -9.58
#